data_AF-A0A0S4TJV6-F1
#
_entry.id   AF-A0A0S4TJV6-F1
#
_cell.length_a   1.000
_cell.length_b   1.000
_cell.length_c   1.000
_cell.angle_alpha   90.00
_cell.angle_beta   90.00
_cell.angle_gamma   90.00
#
_symmetry.space_group_name_H-M   'P 1'
#
loop_
_entity.id
_entity.type
_entity.pdbx_description
1 polymer ?
#
loop_
_entity_poly.entity_id
_entity_poly.type
_entity_poly.pdbx_seq_one_letter_code
_entity_poly.pdbx_strand_id
1 'polypeptide(L)'
;MSNALRTDPCSVDLNNISPYFFQVSVIFLGLLQDELFLKVILESFRSRLEKLFLVSIYLHLPNSSESSKMNNDHTQVFLKSLTSIEKDMLEESSISYFQSANALYCRRVK
;
A
#
# COMPACT_ATOMS: atom_id res chain seq x y z
N MET A 1 1.07 -15.53 -12.54
CA MET A 1 1.21 -14.20 -11.88
C MET A 1 0.54 -13.08 -12.66
N SER A 2 0.83 -12.87 -13.96
CA SER A 2 0.23 -11.77 -14.75
C SER A 2 -1.31 -11.71 -14.68
N ASN A 3 -2.00 -12.84 -14.77
CA ASN A 3 -3.47 -12.88 -14.65
C ASN A 3 -4.00 -12.52 -13.26
N ALA A 4 -3.27 -12.86 -12.19
CA ALA A 4 -3.66 -12.54 -10.81
C ALA A 4 -3.49 -11.04 -10.53
N LEU A 5 -2.38 -10.45 -11.01
CA LEU A 5 -2.13 -9.01 -10.87
C LEU A 5 -3.09 -8.15 -11.70
N ARG A 6 -3.61 -8.68 -12.81
CA ARG A 6 -4.64 -8.03 -13.63
C ARG A 6 -6.05 -8.07 -13.03
N THR A 7 -6.34 -9.04 -12.18
CA THR A 7 -7.70 -9.28 -11.66
C THR A 7 -7.89 -8.68 -10.28
N ASP A 8 -7.03 -9.04 -9.33
CA ASP A 8 -7.03 -8.49 -7.98
C ASP A 8 -5.61 -8.45 -7.40
N PRO A 9 -4.83 -7.39 -7.70
CA PRO A 9 -3.46 -7.25 -7.21
C PRO A 9 -3.36 -7.10 -5.69
N CYS A 10 -4.46 -6.72 -5.03
CA CYS A 10 -4.55 -6.48 -3.59
C CYS A 10 -4.75 -7.75 -2.77
N SER A 11 -5.03 -8.88 -3.42
CA SER A 11 -5.13 -10.20 -2.81
C SER A 11 -3.91 -11.08 -3.06
N VAL A 12 -2.95 -10.61 -3.88
CA VAL A 12 -1.70 -11.34 -4.14
C VAL A 12 -0.69 -11.09 -3.02
N ASP A 13 -0.12 -12.16 -2.48
CA ASP A 13 0.97 -12.11 -1.50
C ASP A 13 2.31 -11.81 -2.18
N LEU A 14 2.51 -10.53 -2.54
CA LEU A 14 3.73 -10.07 -3.19
C LEU A 14 4.95 -10.21 -2.28
N ASN A 15 4.80 -10.00 -0.97
CA ASN A 15 5.89 -10.13 -0.01
C ASN A 15 6.48 -11.55 0.01
N ASN A 16 5.64 -12.59 -0.10
CA ASN A 16 6.10 -13.97 -0.18
C ASN A 16 6.71 -14.34 -1.54
N ILE A 17 6.28 -13.68 -2.62
CA ILE A 17 6.90 -13.85 -3.95
C ILE A 17 8.28 -13.19 -3.98
N SER A 18 8.34 -11.92 -3.58
CA SER A 18 9.56 -11.15 -3.40
C SER A 18 9.26 -9.90 -2.58
N PRO A 19 9.93 -9.69 -1.43
CA PRO A 19 9.81 -8.46 -0.68
C PRO A 19 10.11 -7.21 -1.51
N TYR A 20 10.91 -7.34 -2.57
CA TYR A 20 11.31 -6.26 -3.47
C TYR A 20 10.61 -6.34 -4.83
N PHE A 21 9.41 -6.91 -4.90
CA PHE A 21 8.71 -7.21 -6.15
C PHE A 21 8.67 -6.03 -7.13
N PHE A 22 8.30 -4.83 -6.67
CA PHE A 22 8.23 -3.64 -7.53
C PHE A 22 9.60 -3.13 -7.95
N GLN A 23 10.57 -3.09 -7.04
CA GLN A 23 11.94 -2.68 -7.38
C GLN A 23 12.56 -3.60 -8.43
N VAL A 24 12.40 -4.92 -8.25
CA VAL A 24 12.87 -5.93 -9.21
C VAL A 24 12.11 -5.82 -10.53
N SER A 25 10.79 -5.55 -10.50
CA SER A 25 9.99 -5.36 -11.71
C SER A 25 10.48 -4.18 -12.55
N VAL A 26 10.88 -3.07 -11.93
CA VAL A 26 11.47 -1.92 -12.63
C VAL A 26 12.79 -2.30 -13.32
N ILE A 27 13.64 -3.10 -12.68
CA ILE A 27 14.88 -3.60 -13.30
C ILE A 27 14.56 -4.48 -14.52
N PHE A 28 13.61 -5.41 -14.38
CA PHE A 28 13.19 -6.27 -15.49
C PHE A 28 12.57 -5.49 -16.65
N LEU A 29 11.84 -4.42 -16.36
CA LEU A 29 11.28 -3.54 -17.39
C LEU A 29 12.37 -2.89 -18.24
N GLY A 30 13.48 -2.46 -17.63
CA GLY A 30 14.62 -1.91 -18.34
C GLY A 30 15.31 -2.91 -19.27
N LEU A 31 15.24 -4.21 -18.95
CA LEU A 31 15.87 -5.29 -19.73
C LEU A 31 14.97 -5.82 -20.85
N LEU A 32 13.68 -6.02 -20.57
CA LEU A 32 12.75 -6.71 -21.46
C LEU A 32 12.00 -5.75 -22.39
N GLN A 33 11.88 -4.47 -22.03
CA GLN A 33 11.11 -3.46 -22.76
C GLN A 33 9.68 -3.91 -23.11
N ASP A 34 9.07 -4.72 -22.24
CA ASP A 34 7.71 -5.26 -22.42
C ASP A 34 6.65 -4.27 -21.92
N GLU A 35 5.92 -3.65 -22.86
CA GLU A 35 4.87 -2.69 -22.57
C GLU A 35 3.66 -3.30 -21.84
N LEU A 36 3.33 -4.56 -22.13
CA LEU A 36 2.23 -5.26 -21.46
C LEU A 36 2.60 -5.55 -20.01
N PHE A 37 3.85 -5.94 -19.76
CA PHE A 37 4.37 -6.11 -18.42
C PHE A 37 4.38 -4.78 -17.67
N LEU A 38 4.83 -3.69 -18.30
CA LEU A 38 4.84 -2.35 -17.72
C LEU A 38 3.44 -1.95 -17.25
N LYS A 39 2.45 -2.10 -18.14
CA LYS A 39 1.07 -1.74 -17.85
C LYS A 39 0.53 -2.52 -16.64
N VAL A 40 0.78 -3.83 -16.59
CA VAL A 40 0.33 -4.68 -15.47
C VAL A 40 0.99 -4.26 -14.16
N ILE A 41 2.28 -3.98 -14.16
CA ILE A 41 3.00 -3.57 -12.95
C ILE A 41 2.51 -2.20 -12.45
N LEU A 42 2.30 -1.23 -13.35
CA LEU A 42 1.80 0.09 -12.98
C LEU A 42 0.36 0.05 -12.46
N GLU A 43 -0.54 -0.66 -13.13
CA GLU A 43 -1.92 -0.84 -12.67
C GLU A 43 -1.96 -1.56 -11.33
N SER A 44 -1.18 -2.63 -11.18
CA SER A 44 -1.05 -3.35 -9.91
C SER A 44 -0.54 -2.47 -8.78
N PHE A 45 0.51 -1.67 -9.04
CA PHE A 45 1.08 -0.78 -8.04
C PHE A 45 0.08 0.29 -7.63
N ARG A 46 -0.61 0.90 -8.60
CA ARG A 46 -1.65 1.90 -8.36
C ARG A 46 -2.78 1.36 -7.46
N SER A 47 -3.38 0.23 -7.81
CA SER A 47 -4.48 -0.34 -7.02
C SER A 47 -4.07 -0.68 -5.59
N ARG A 48 -2.82 -1.12 -5.40
CA ARG A 48 -2.28 -1.41 -4.07
C ARG A 48 -1.98 -0.15 -3.26
N LEU A 49 -1.50 0.93 -3.89
CA LEU A 49 -1.35 2.23 -3.24
C LEU A 49 -2.70 2.81 -2.79
N GLU A 50 -3.73 2.71 -3.63
CA GLU A 50 -5.09 3.16 -3.27
C GLU A 50 -5.60 2.39 -2.04
N LYS A 51 -5.40 1.07 -1.98
CA LYS A 51 -5.74 0.27 -0.80
C LYS A 51 -4.87 0.61 0.41
N LEU A 52 -3.57 0.82 0.23
CA LEU A 52 -2.64 1.19 1.30
C LEU A 52 -3.02 2.51 1.96
N PHE A 53 -3.47 3.49 1.15
CA PHE A 53 -3.98 4.77 1.64
C PHE A 53 -5.24 4.61 2.51
N LEU A 54 -6.20 3.78 2.07
CA LEU A 54 -7.39 3.49 2.88
C LEU A 54 -7.03 2.81 4.20
N VAL A 55 -6.09 1.86 4.15
CA VAL A 55 -5.60 1.14 5.33
C VAL A 55 -4.87 2.07 6.30
N SER A 56 -4.06 3.01 5.81
CA SER A 56 -3.37 3.97 6.68
C SER A 56 -4.38 4.89 7.40
N ILE A 57 -5.42 5.36 6.70
CA ILE A 57 -6.52 6.11 7.35
C ILE A 57 -7.19 5.26 8.43
N TYR A 58 -7.49 3.99 8.15
CA TYR A 58 -8.10 3.08 9.12
C TYR A 58 -7.24 2.92 10.39
N LEU A 59 -5.94 2.71 10.22
CA LEU A 59 -5.00 2.53 11.34
C LEU A 59 -4.89 3.80 12.20
N HIS A 60 -5.02 4.99 11.60
CA HIS A 60 -4.88 6.27 12.30
C HIS A 60 -6.21 6.87 12.80
N LEU A 61 -7.34 6.54 12.18
CA LEU A 61 -8.69 6.96 12.58
C LEU A 61 -9.66 5.76 12.64
N PRO A 62 -9.53 4.91 13.67
CA PRO A 62 -10.36 3.71 13.81
C PRO A 62 -11.86 3.99 13.99
N ASN A 63 -12.25 5.24 14.29
CA ASN A 63 -13.65 5.67 14.48
C ASN A 63 -14.20 6.52 13.31
N SER A 64 -13.54 6.55 12.16
CA SER A 64 -14.02 7.29 10.98
C SER A 64 -15.15 6.55 10.26
N SER A 65 -16.00 7.25 9.53
CA SER A 65 -17.05 6.61 8.72
C SER A 65 -16.48 5.65 7.67
N GLU A 66 -15.25 5.88 7.21
CA GLU A 66 -14.52 4.98 6.33
C GLU A 66 -13.99 3.72 7.05
N SER A 67 -13.64 3.81 8.34
CA SER A 67 -13.13 2.65 9.07
C SER A 67 -14.20 1.57 9.28
N SER A 68 -15.45 1.96 9.42
CA SER A 68 -16.60 1.05 9.59
C SER A 68 -16.87 0.13 8.39
N LYS A 69 -16.30 0.44 7.22
CA LYS A 69 -16.50 -0.32 5.97
C LYS A 69 -15.40 -1.34 5.68
N MET A 70 -14.32 -1.37 6.46
CA MET A 70 -13.19 -2.27 6.22
C MET A 70 -13.34 -3.61 6.97
N ASN A 71 -13.21 -4.72 6.23
CA ASN A 71 -13.13 -6.04 6.84
C ASN A 71 -11.72 -6.25 7.44
N ASN A 72 -11.66 -6.43 8.75
CA ASN A 72 -10.41 -6.53 9.51
C ASN A 72 -9.50 -7.68 9.01
N ASP A 73 -10.09 -8.81 8.61
CA ASP A 73 -9.33 -9.97 8.16
C ASP A 73 -8.63 -9.73 6.82
N HIS A 74 -9.34 -9.15 5.84
CA HIS A 74 -8.76 -8.80 4.53
C HIS A 74 -7.70 -7.70 4.64
N THR A 75 -7.82 -6.84 5.64
CA THR A 75 -6.87 -5.77 5.93
C THR A 75 -5.56 -6.36 6.47
N GLN A 76 -5.65 -7.27 7.44
CA GLN A 76 -4.49 -7.95 8.01
C GLN A 76 -3.75 -8.80 6.97
N VAL A 77 -4.48 -9.50 6.10
CA VAL A 77 -3.88 -10.26 4.98
C VAL A 77 -3.14 -9.31 4.03
N PHE A 78 -3.75 -8.18 3.67
CA PHE A 78 -3.10 -7.20 2.80
C PHE A 78 -1.83 -6.60 3.43
N LEU A 79 -1.87 -6.23 4.72
CA LEU A 79 -0.72 -5.72 5.45
C LEU A 79 0.46 -6.71 5.47
N LYS A 80 0.19 -8.01 5.58
CA LYS A 80 1.23 -9.05 5.48
C LYS A 80 1.82 -9.20 4.07
N SER A 81 1.02 -8.90 3.05
CA SER A 81 1.41 -8.97 1.64
C SER A 81 2.28 -7.79 1.16
N LEU A 82 2.48 -6.76 1.99
CA LEU A 82 3.17 -5.54 1.58
C LEU A 82 4.64 -5.81 1.24
N THR A 83 5.04 -5.31 0.08
CA THR A 83 6.44 -5.23 -0.34
C THR A 83 7.20 -4.23 0.54
N SER A 84 8.54 -4.25 0.48
CA SER A 84 9.41 -3.37 1.25
C SER A 84 9.05 -1.89 1.02
N ILE A 85 8.88 -1.48 -0.23
CA ILE A 85 8.57 -0.07 -0.54
C ILE A 85 7.18 0.34 -0.02
N GLU A 86 6.21 -0.56 -0.04
CA GLU A 86 4.88 -0.29 0.52
C GLU A 86 4.92 -0.20 2.06
N LYS A 87 5.79 -0.98 2.73
CA LYS A 87 6.01 -0.87 4.17
C LYS A 87 6.63 0.47 4.53
N ASP A 88 7.67 0.88 3.80
CA ASP A 88 8.34 2.17 4.00
C ASP A 88 7.33 3.33 3.85
N MET A 89 6.48 3.28 2.80
CA MET A 89 5.41 4.28 2.59
C MET A 89 4.38 4.30 3.72
N LEU A 90 3.99 3.14 4.25
CA LEU A 90 3.07 3.06 5.38
C LEU A 90 3.68 3.69 6.64
N GLU A 91 4.95 3.38 6.93
CA GLU A 91 5.68 3.97 8.06
C GLU A 91 5.80 5.49 7.92
N GLU A 92 6.20 6.01 6.75
CA GLU A 92 6.26 7.46 6.50
C GLU A 92 4.90 8.15 6.66
N SER A 93 3.82 7.51 6.16
CA SER A 93 2.46 8.04 6.31
C SER A 93 2.04 8.15 7.78
N SER A 94 2.49 7.19 8.61
CA SER A 94 2.23 7.21 10.04
C SER A 94 2.97 8.36 10.75
N ILE A 95 4.23 8.59 10.39
CA ILE A 95 5.06 9.66 10.94
C ILE A 95 4.45 11.03 10.60
N SER A 96 4.06 11.24 9.33
CA SER A 96 3.43 12.48 8.88
C SER A 96 2.11 12.76 9.62
N TYR A 97 1.32 11.72 9.86
CA TYR A 97 0.09 11.82 10.65
C TYR A 97 0.37 12.23 12.09
N PHE A 98 1.30 11.56 12.80
CA PHE A 98 1.65 11.91 14.18
C PHE A 98 2.19 13.33 14.31
N GLN A 99 3.01 13.78 13.35
CA GLN A 99 3.48 15.17 13.31
C GLN A 99 2.33 16.16 13.16
N SER A 100 1.37 15.87 12.26
CA SER A 100 0.19 16.70 12.03
C SER A 100 -0.75 16.74 13.24
N ALA A 101 -1.01 15.59 13.88
CA ALA A 101 -1.82 15.49 15.08
C ALA A 101 -1.18 16.22 16.27
N ASN A 102 0.14 16.09 16.46
CA ASN A 102 0.87 16.83 17.49
C ASN A 102 0.85 18.34 17.24
N ALA A 103 1.00 18.79 15.99
CA ALA A 103 0.89 20.21 15.65
C ALA A 103 -0.50 20.78 15.98
N LEU A 104 -1.56 20.01 15.76
CA LEU A 104 -2.93 20.39 16.13
C LEU A 104 -3.16 20.39 17.64
N TYR A 105 -2.61 19.40 18.36
CA TYR A 105 -2.68 19.33 19.82
C TYR A 105 -1.97 20.51 20.48
N CYS A 106 -0.73 20.80 20.07
CA CYS A 106 0.05 21.94 20.57
C CYS A 106 -0.61 23.30 20.27
N ARG A 107 -1.46 23.40 19.24
CA ARG A 107 -2.26 24.60 18.95
C ARG A 107 -3.48 24.77 19.86
N ARG A 108 -4.03 23.69 20.42
CA ARG A 108 -5.22 23.74 21.30
C ARG A 108 -4.91 24.04 22.77
N VAL A 109 -3.67 23.85 23.22
CA VAL A 109 -3.26 24.08 24.62
C VAL A 109 -2.74 25.51 24.84
N LYS A 110 -3.42 26.52 24.29
CA LYS A 110 -3.13 27.94 24.55
C LYS A 110 -4.38 28.68 25.01
#